data_AF-A0A858QY20-F1
#
_entry.id   AF-A0A858QY20-F1
#
_cell.length_a   1.000
_cell.length_b   1.000
_cell.length_c   1.000
_cell.angle_alpha   90.00
_cell.angle_beta   90.00
_cell.angle_gamma   90.00
#
_symmetry.space_group_name_H-M   'P 1'
#
loop_
_entity.id
_entity.type
_entity.pdbx_description
1 polymer ?
#
loop_
_entity_poly.entity_id
_entity_poly.type
_entity_poly.pdbx_seq_one_letter_code
_entity_poly.pdbx_strand_id
1 'polypeptide(L)' 'MDTLGIAIIVISVLLAVIFKVVILNRIHQWMDNDLINSLSEGDSALKAKLTSLNNALASQKVKRNARHQQLEQAAKEHN' A
#
# COMPACT_ATOMS: atom_id res chain seq x y z
N MET A 1 -41.14 6.81 9.91
CA MET A 1 -39.98 6.95 9.01
C MET A 1 -40.05 5.82 8.02
N ASP A 2 -40.06 6.11 6.72
CA ASP A 2 -40.19 5.07 5.68
C ASP A 2 -38.97 4.15 5.67
N THR A 3 -39.22 2.84 5.71
CA THR A 3 -38.22 1.77 5.63
C THR A 3 -37.28 1.94 4.45
N LEU A 4 -37.79 2.47 3.33
CA LEU A 4 -37.03 2.74 2.12
C LEU A 4 -35.99 3.86 2.31
N GLY A 5 -36.33 4.91 3.06
CA GLY A 5 -35.40 5.98 3.39
C GLY A 5 -34.27 5.51 4.31
N ILE A 6 -34.61 4.68 5.30
CA ILE A 6 -33.61 4.06 6.20
C ILE A 6 -32.65 3.17 5.41
N ALA A 7 -33.17 2.36 4.47
CA ALA A 7 -32.35 1.49 3.64
C ALA A 7 -31.34 2.27 2.77
N ILE A 8 -31.77 3.37 2.14
CA ILE A 8 -30.88 4.21 1.32
C ILE A 8 -29.76 4.81 2.18
N ILE A 9 -30.07 5.30 3.38
CA ILE A 9 -29.08 5.86 4.30
C ILE A 9 -28.05 4.80 4.69
N VAL A 10 -28.50 3.61 5.09
CA VAL A 10 -27.60 2.50 5.49
C VAL A 10 -26.68 2.10 4.34
N ILE A 11 -27.22 1.93 3.13
CA ILE A 11 -26.43 1.57 1.95
C ILE A 11 -25.43 2.68 1.61
N SER A 12 -25.83 3.95 1.68
CA SER A 12 -24.95 5.08 1.40
C SER A 12 -23.78 5.16 2.38
N VAL A 13 -24.04 4.93 3.67
CA VAL A 13 -22.99 4.89 4.70
C VAL A 13 -22.04 3.72 4.47
N LEU A 14 -22.57 2.53 4.16
CA LEU A 14 -21.75 1.36 3.83
C LEU A 14 -20.86 1.61 2.61
N LEU A 15 -21.42 2.16 1.53
CA LEU A 15 -20.63 2.51 0.35
C LEU A 15 -19.55 3.55 0.67
N ALA A 16 -19.86 4.56 1.47
CA ALA A 16 -18.88 5.58 1.84
C ALA A 16 -17.69 5.00 2.63
N VAL A 17 -17.97 4.08 3.56
CA VAL A 17 -16.92 3.38 4.33
C VAL A 17 -16.07 2.51 3.41
N ILE A 18 -16.70 1.72 2.54
CA ILE A 18 -15.99 0.87 1.56
C ILE A 18 -15.12 1.73 0.64
N PHE A 19 -15.69 2.81 0.09
CA PHE A 19 -14.98 3.74 -0.78
C PHE A 19 -13.72 4.31 -0.10
N LYS A 20 -13.85 4.76 1.15
CA LYS A 20 -12.71 5.26 1.94
C LYS A 20 -11.61 4.18 2.09
N VAL A 21 -11.98 2.95 2.40
CA VAL A 21 -11.02 1.84 2.55
C VAL A 21 -10.33 1.53 1.21
N VAL A 22 -11.08 1.49 0.10
CA VAL A 22 -10.53 1.24 -1.24
C VAL A 22 -9.54 2.33 -1.64
N ILE A 23 -9.87 3.61 -1.43
CA ILE A 23 -8.98 4.75 -1.71
C ILE A 23 -7.69 4.64 -0.88
N LEU A 24 -7.78 4.36 0.41
CA LEU A 24 -6.60 4.23 1.29
C LEU A 24 -5.69 3.09 0.82
N ASN A 25 -6.24 1.93 0.50
CA ASN A 25 -5.46 0.81 -0.03
C ASN A 25 -4.80 1.14 -1.36
N ARG A 26 -5.50 1.86 -2.25
CA ARG A 26 -4.97 2.30 -3.54
C ARG A 26 -3.79 3.25 -3.36
N ILE A 27 -3.90 4.22 -2.45
CA ILE A 27 -2.82 5.17 -2.13
C ILE A 27 -1.61 4.45 -1.55
N HIS A 28 -1.82 3.50 -0.63
CA HIS A 28 -0.72 2.73 -0.05
C HIS A 28 0.03 1.93 -1.11
N GLN A 29 -0.69 1.29 -2.03
CA GLN A 29 -0.07 0.53 -3.10
C GLN A 29 0.69 1.43 -4.08
N TRP A 30 0.15 2.62 -4.37
CA TRP A 30 0.83 3.62 -5.20
C TRP A 30 2.13 4.11 -4.53
N MET A 31 2.08 4.41 -3.23
CA MET A 31 3.24 4.90 -2.47
C MET A 31 4.34 3.83 -2.30
N ASP A 32 3.98 2.57 -2.04
CA ASP A 32 4.94 1.46 -1.98
C ASP A 32 5.66 1.31 -3.34
N ASN A 33 4.94 1.45 -4.46
CA ASN A 33 5.52 1.42 -5.80
C ASN A 33 6.44 2.62 -6.06
N ASP A 34 6.05 3.81 -5.60
CA ASP A 34 6.82 5.03 -5.75
C ASP A 34 8.13 4.97 -4.96
N LEU A 35 8.09 4.44 -3.73
CA LEU A 35 9.28 4.17 -2.92
C LEU A 35 10.24 3.22 -3.64
N ILE A 36 9.73 2.09 -4.15
CA ILE A 36 10.57 1.11 -4.87
C ILE A 36 11.18 1.76 -6.12
N ASN A 37 10.42 2.55 -6.87
CA ASN A 37 10.94 3.28 -8.02
C ASN A 37 12.03 4.28 -7.62
N SER A 38 11.79 5.08 -6.58
CA SER A 38 12.75 6.05 -6.06
C SER A 38 14.03 5.39 -5.55
N LEU A 39 13.93 4.29 -4.81
CA LEU A 39 15.09 3.55 -4.27
C LEU A 39 15.86 2.79 -5.36
N SER A 40 15.20 2.43 -6.45
CA SER A 40 15.85 1.72 -7.56
C SER A 40 16.64 2.64 -8.48
N GLU A 41 16.42 3.96 -8.46
CA GLU A 41 17.06 4.95 -9.35
C GLU A 41 17.08 4.55 -10.85
N GLY A 42 16.12 3.73 -11.29
CA GLY A 42 16.06 3.22 -12.67
C GLY A 42 16.79 1.88 -12.92
N ASP A 43 17.49 1.33 -11.93
CA ASP A 43 18.11 0.01 -12.00
C ASP A 43 17.03 -1.10 -11.90
N SER A 44 16.84 -1.83 -13.00
CA SER A 44 15.85 -2.91 -13.09
C SER A 44 16.16 -4.13 -12.22
N ALA A 45 17.45 -4.39 -11.94
CA ALA A 45 17.87 -5.50 -11.09
C ALA A 45 17.64 -5.16 -9.61
N LEU A 46 18.00 -3.94 -9.20
CA LEU A 46 17.73 -3.44 -7.85
C LEU A 46 16.22 -3.34 -7.58
N LYS A 47 15.45 -2.88 -8.58
CA LYS A 47 13.98 -2.85 -8.53
C LYS A 47 13.37 -4.23 -8.32
N ALA A 48 13.83 -5.25 -9.05
CA ALA A 48 13.35 -6.62 -8.89
C ALA A 48 13.67 -7.17 -7.48
N LYS A 49 14.88 -6.88 -6.97
CA LYS A 49 15.31 -7.28 -5.62
C LYS A 49 14.46 -6.61 -4.55
N LEU A 50 14.28 -5.30 -4.60
CA LEU A 50 13.46 -4.51 -3.66
C LEU A 50 11.98 -4.92 -3.72
N THR A 51 11.46 -5.21 -4.92
CA THR A 51 10.08 -5.71 -5.08
C THR A 51 9.88 -7.07 -4.43
N SER A 52 10.84 -8.00 -4.64
CA SER A 52 10.81 -9.32 -4.02
C SER A 52 10.87 -9.23 -2.48
N LEU A 53 11.74 -8.35 -1.97
CA LEU A 53 11.89 -8.10 -0.54
C LEU A 53 10.63 -7.46 0.06
N ASN A 54 10.03 -6.49 -0.63
CA ASN A 54 8.76 -5.88 -0.23
C ASN A 54 7.62 -6.92 -0.17
N ASN A 55 7.53 -7.81 -1.16
CA ASN A 55 6.53 -8.88 -1.19
C ASN A 55 6.74 -9.91 -0.07
N ALA A 56 7.98 -10.30 0.21
CA ALA A 56 8.31 -11.20 1.31
C ALA A 56 7.92 -10.60 2.67
N LEU A 57 8.23 -9.32 2.88
CA LEU A 57 7.89 -8.60 4.12
C LEU A 57 6.39 -8.30 4.24
N ALA A 58 5.69 -8.08 3.12
CA ALA A 58 4.24 -7.91 3.09
C ALA A 58 3.53 -9.22 3.48
N SER A 59 4.05 -10.37 3.03
CA SER A 59 3.57 -11.70 3.41
C SER A 59 3.73 -11.96 4.91
N GLN A 60 4.78 -11.42 5.53
CA GLN A 60 5.01 -11.50 6.98
C GLN A 60 4.16 -10.53 7.82
N LYS A 61 3.20 -9.81 7.21
CA LYS A 61 2.38 -8.76 7.86
C LYS A 61 3.21 -7.69 8.59
N VAL A 62 4.45 -7.45 8.15
CA VAL A 62 5.31 -6.42 8.74
C VAL A 62 4.68 -5.04 8.49
N LYS A 63 4.58 -4.24 9.57
CA LYS A 63 4.03 -2.87 9.52
C LYS A 63 4.73 -2.06 8.43
N ARG A 64 3.97 -1.32 7.63
CA ARG A 64 4.45 -0.58 6.45
C ARG A 64 5.68 0.29 6.72
N ASN A 65 5.75 0.96 7.87
CA ASN A 65 6.93 1.75 8.26
C ASN A 65 8.20 0.91 8.42
N ALA A 66 8.08 -0.27 9.06
CA ALA A 66 9.22 -1.16 9.21
C ALA A 66 9.68 -1.73 7.86
N ARG A 67 8.73 -1.97 6.94
CA ARG A 67 9.05 -2.30 5.53
C ARG A 67 9.81 -1.20 4.81
N HIS A 68 9.36 0.06 4.93
CA HIS A 68 10.05 1.20 4.32
C HIS A 68 11.48 1.34 4.81
N GLN A 69 11.69 1.25 6.14
CA GLN A 69 13.03 1.33 6.72
C GLN A 69 13.96 0.21 6.26
N GLN A 70 13.44 -1.02 6.14
CA GLN A 70 14.23 -2.15 5.66
C GLN A 70 14.54 -2.06 4.17
N LEU A 71 13.63 -1.53 3.35
CA LEU A 71 13.87 -1.26 1.94
C LEU A 71 14.92 -0.15 1.76
N GLU A 72 14.84 0.93 2.55
CA GLU A 72 15.85 1.98 2.55
C GLU A 72 17.23 1.48 3.00
N GLN A 73 17.29 0.62 4.04
CA GLN A 73 18.54 0.00 4.48
C GLN A 73 19.13 -0.90 3.40
N ALA A 74 18.32 -1.76 2.79
CA ALA A 74 18.75 -2.66 1.72
C ALA A 74 19.23 -1.91 0.47
N ALA A 75 18.67 -0.73 0.17
CA ALA A 75 19.13 0.14 -0.91
C ALA A 75 20.45 0.85 -0.54
N LYS A 76 20.59 1.32 0.71
CA LYS A 76 21.83 1.94 1.22
C LYS A 76 23.02 0.99 1.29
N GLU A 77 22.80 -0.28 1.63
CA GLU A 77 23.86 -1.30 1.63
C GLU A 77 24.31 -1.70 0.22
N HIS A 78 23.56 -1.33 -0.82
CA HIS A 78 23.87 -1.67 -2.21
C HIS A 78 24.64 -0.59 -2.98
N ASN A 79 24.86 0.57 -2.34
CA ASN A 79 25.66 1.70 -2.83
C ASN A 79 27.06 1.65 -2.18
#